data_AF-A0A9P6FNT1-F1
#
_entry.id   AF-A0A9P6FNT1-F1
#
_cell.length_a   1.000
_cell.length_b   1.000
_cell.length_c   1.000
_cell.angle_alpha   90.00
_cell.angle_beta   90.00
_cell.angle_gamma   90.00
#
_symmetry.space_group_name_H-M   'P 1'
#
loop_
_entity.id
_entity.type
_entity.pdbx_description
1 polymer ?
#
loop_
_entity_poly.entity_id
_entity_poly.type
_entity_poly.pdbx_seq_one_letter_code
_entity_poly.pdbx_strand_id
1 'polypeptide(L)' 'MTTPQVGAGIGIANLPNQRHKIVAKRGANFTLMVCGESGLGKTTFINTLFTTSIKTLKNQKRRFNKSVEKTVEIEIIRA' A
#
# COMPACT_ATOMS: atom_id res chain seq x y z
N MET A 1 -3.86 25.89 -40.94
CA MET A 1 -3.47 26.91 -39.95
C MET A 1 -3.71 26.35 -38.56
N THR A 2 -2.70 25.73 -37.96
CA THR A 2 -2.75 25.24 -36.57
C THR A 2 -1.82 26.13 -35.75
N THR A 3 -2.40 27.02 -34.96
CA THR A 3 -1.66 27.88 -34.05
C THR A 3 -0.91 27.01 -33.02
N PRO A 4 0.40 27.23 -32.80
CA PRO A 4 1.11 26.55 -31.74
C PRO A 4 0.59 27.12 -30.41
N GLN A 5 -0.06 26.27 -29.61
CA GLN A 5 -0.50 26.57 -28.25
C GLN A 5 0.71 26.76 -27.32
N VAL A 6 1.44 27.85 -27.47
CA VAL A 6 2.45 28.32 -26.52
C VAL A 6 1.70 29.07 -25.42
N GLY A 7 1.26 28.38 -24.36
CA GLY A 7 0.69 29.09 -23.21
C GLY A 7 -0.08 28.27 -22.17
N ALA A 8 -0.57 27.07 -22.49
CA ALA A 8 -1.39 26.30 -21.54
C ALA A 8 -0.61 25.68 -20.35
N GLY A 9 0.71 25.90 -20.26
CA GLY A 9 1.58 25.23 -19.29
C GLY A 9 2.57 26.12 -18.54
N ILE A 10 2.56 27.44 -18.76
CA ILE A 10 3.61 28.34 -18.26
C ILE A 10 2.97 29.58 -17.62
N GLY A 11 3.37 29.90 -16.37
CA GLY A 11 2.87 31.06 -15.62
C GLY A 11 2.07 30.70 -14.36
N ILE A 12 1.56 31.74 -13.67
CA ILE A 12 0.92 31.59 -12.35
C ILE A 12 -0.33 30.70 -12.41
N ALA A 13 -1.04 30.70 -13.54
CA ALA A 13 -2.22 29.88 -13.77
C ALA A 13 -1.95 28.35 -13.69
N ASN A 14 -0.70 27.90 -13.89
CA ASN A 14 -0.35 26.48 -13.84
C ASN A 14 0.16 26.02 -12.45
N LEU A 15 0.22 26.91 -11.45
CA LEU A 15 0.66 26.56 -10.09
C LEU A 15 -0.14 25.41 -9.46
N PRO A 16 -1.47 25.33 -9.60
CA PRO A 16 -2.24 24.23 -9.01
C PRO A 16 -1.80 22.87 -9.56
N ASN A 17 -1.58 22.77 -10.87
CA ASN A 17 -1.10 21.55 -11.52
C ASN A 17 0.35 21.24 -11.12
N GLN A 18 1.21 22.25 -10.98
CA GLN A 18 2.57 22.07 -10.47
C GLN A 18 2.55 21.55 -9.03
N ARG A 19 1.71 22.12 -8.16
CA ARG A 19 1.54 21.65 -6.78
C ARG A 19 1.01 20.23 -6.73
N HIS A 20 0.01 19.89 -7.54
CA HIS A 20 -0.50 18.54 -7.66
C HIS A 20 0.60 17.55 -8.06
N LYS A 21 1.40 17.88 -9.09
CA LYS A 21 2.55 17.07 -9.52
C LYS A 21 3.61 16.92 -8.43
N ILE A 22 3.91 17.98 -7.69
CA ILE A 22 4.90 17.95 -6.60
C ILE A 22 4.42 17.04 -5.47
N VAL A 23 3.14 17.16 -5.07
CA VAL A 23 2.55 16.33 -4.01
C VAL A 23 2.49 14.87 -4.45
N ALA A 24 2.04 14.60 -5.67
CA ALA A 24 2.01 13.25 -6.24
C ALA A 24 3.40 12.62 -6.30
N LYS A 25 4.44 13.39 -6.68
CA LYS A 25 5.82 12.90 -6.73
C LYS A 25 6.42 12.65 -5.35
N ARG A 26 6.06 13.45 -4.34
CA ARG A 26 6.47 13.22 -2.94
C ARG A 26 5.81 11.98 -2.35
N GLY A 27 4.67 11.57 -2.88
CA GLY A 27 3.89 10.46 -2.35
C GLY A 27 3.18 10.82 -1.05
N ALA A 28 2.66 9.79 -0.38
CA ALA A 28 1.97 9.92 0.88
C ALA A 28 2.40 8.79 1.83
N ASN A 29 2.40 9.08 3.13
CA ASN A 29 2.58 8.07 4.16
C ASN A 29 1.24 7.38 4.42
N PHE A 30 1.17 6.07 4.22
CA PHE A 30 -0.01 5.28 4.48
C PHE A 30 0.25 4.33 5.65
N THR A 31 -0.57 4.42 6.70
CA THR A 31 -0.49 3.57 7.89
C THR A 31 -1.82 2.85 8.07
N LEU A 32 -1.77 1.52 8.17
CA LEU A 32 -2.95 0.68 8.32
C LEU A 32 -2.73 -0.35 9.43
N MET A 33 -3.74 -0.56 10.27
CA MET A 33 -3.80 -1.64 11.25
C MET A 33 -4.91 -2.62 10.86
N VAL A 34 -4.63 -3.92 10.91
CA VAL A 34 -5.61 -4.97 10.63
C VAL A 34 -5.76 -5.88 11.85
N CYS A 35 -6.95 -5.93 12.43
CA CYS A 35 -7.27 -6.71 13.62
C CYS A 35 -8.37 -7.76 13.36
N GLY A 36 -8.43 -8.79 14.21
CA GLY A 36 -9.43 -9.87 14.12
C GLY A 36 -8.87 -11.22 14.56
N GLU A 37 -9.71 -12.23 14.71
CA GLU A 37 -9.30 -13.58 15.09
C GLU A 37 -8.28 -14.19 14.12
N SER A 38 -7.38 -15.02 14.63
CA SER A 38 -6.38 -15.71 13.83
C SER A 38 -7.05 -16.63 12.79
N GLY A 39 -6.57 -16.56 11.55
CA GLY A 39 -7.09 -17.38 10.47
C GLY A 39 -8.22 -16.79 9.62
N LEU A 40 -8.67 -15.56 9.87
CA LEU A 40 -9.62 -14.81 9.03
C LEU A 40 -9.01 -14.27 7.71
N GLY A 41 -7.75 -14.60 7.41
CA GLY A 41 -7.09 -14.12 6.19
C GLY A 41 -6.50 -12.72 6.25
N LYS A 42 -6.30 -12.13 7.46
CA LYS A 42 -5.66 -10.80 7.63
C LYS A 42 -4.32 -10.67 6.90
N THR A 43 -3.45 -11.69 7.01
CA THR A 43 -2.17 -11.76 6.29
C THR A 43 -2.37 -11.83 4.78
N THR A 44 -3.35 -12.62 4.34
CA THR A 44 -3.69 -12.75 2.91
C THR A 44 -4.18 -11.43 2.34
N PHE A 45 -5.04 -10.71 3.06
CA PHE A 45 -5.56 -9.41 2.64
C PHE A 45 -4.45 -8.39 2.39
N ILE A 46 -3.49 -8.27 3.32
CA ILE A 46 -2.35 -7.36 3.14
C ILE A 46 -1.48 -7.77 1.95
N ASN A 47 -1.17 -9.06 1.80
CA ASN A 47 -0.36 -9.54 0.69
C ASN A 47 -1.05 -9.32 -0.67
N THR A 48 -2.38 -9.50 -0.73
CA THR A 48 -3.17 -9.23 -1.94
C THR A 48 -3.25 -7.72 -2.23
N LEU A 49 -3.44 -6.88 -1.21
CA LEU A 49 -3.56 -5.43 -1.36
C LEU A 49 -2.31 -4.80 -1.97
N PHE A 50 -1.12 -5.30 -1.60
CA PHE A 50 0.15 -4.78 -2.09
C PHE A 50 0.81 -5.64 -3.18
N THR A 51 0.12 -6.67 -3.68
CA THR A 51 0.64 -7.63 -4.69
C THR A 51 2.04 -8.14 -4.36
N THR A 52 2.36 -8.23 -3.08
CA THR A 52 3.70 -8.55 -2.57
C THR A 52 3.54 -9.51 -1.40
N SER A 53 4.46 -10.47 -1.28
CA SER A 53 4.51 -11.36 -0.12
C SER A 53 5.18 -10.66 1.06
N ILE A 54 4.58 -9.55 1.52
CA ILE A 54 5.12 -8.76 2.65
C ILE A 54 5.23 -9.67 3.86
N LYS A 55 4.28 -10.60 4.06
CA LYS A 55 4.37 -11.59 5.14
C LYS A 55 4.26 -13.01 4.60
N THR A 56 5.25 -13.86 4.92
CA THR A 56 5.23 -15.28 4.54
C THR A 56 3.97 -15.96 5.08
N LEU A 57 3.26 -16.66 4.19
CA LEU A 57 2.10 -17.45 4.57
C LEU A 57 2.58 -18.58 5.50
N LYS A 58 2.21 -18.54 6.78
CA LYS A 58 2.52 -19.64 7.70
C LYS A 58 1.91 -20.93 7.15
N ASN A 59 2.69 -22.02 7.13
CA ASN A 59 2.31 -23.32 6.58
C ASN A 59 0.97 -23.82 7.14
N GLN A 60 -0.09 -23.71 6.33
CA GLN A 60 -1.46 -24.08 6.72
C GLN A 60 -1.64 -25.59 6.97
N LYS A 61 -0.71 -26.43 6.49
CA LYS A 61 -0.75 -27.89 6.68
C LYS A 61 -0.64 -28.33 8.15
N ARG A 62 -0.18 -27.46 9.06
CA ARG A 62 -0.12 -27.74 10.50
C ARG A 62 -1.37 -27.31 11.28
N ARG A 63 -2.36 -26.68 10.62
CA ARG A 63 -3.53 -26.08 11.29
C ARG A 63 -4.54 -27.10 11.81
N PHE A 64 -4.61 -28.29 11.21
CA PHE A 64 -5.53 -29.35 11.66
C PHE A 64 -5.12 -30.01 12.98
N ASN A 65 -3.84 -29.97 13.34
CA ASN A 65 -3.32 -30.68 14.51
C ASN A 65 -3.04 -29.78 15.72
N LYS A 66 -3.32 -28.46 15.65
CA LYS A 66 -3.04 -27.53 16.74
C LYS A 66 -4.16 -26.50 16.91
N SER A 67 -4.41 -26.12 18.16
CA SER A 67 -5.23 -24.97 18.53
C SER A 67 -4.74 -23.69 17.84
N VAL A 68 -5.66 -22.75 17.63
CA VAL A 68 -5.41 -21.49 16.92
C VAL A 68 -4.19 -20.77 17.53
N GLU A 69 -3.09 -20.73 16.79
CA GLU A 69 -1.85 -20.09 17.25
C GLU A 69 -2.02 -18.57 17.30
N LYS A 70 -1.70 -17.97 18.45
CA LYS A 70 -1.69 -16.52 18.62
C LYS A 70 -0.47 -15.93 17.91
N THR A 71 -0.68 -14.84 17.20
CA THR A 71 0.41 -14.08 16.57
C THR A 71 0.98 -13.10 17.60
N VAL A 72 1.87 -13.60 18.47
CA VAL A 72 2.47 -12.78 19.55
C VAL A 72 3.79 -12.13 19.11
N GLU A 73 4.42 -12.67 18.05
CA GLU A 73 5.68 -12.15 17.52
C GLU A 73 5.47 -10.95 16.61
N ILE A 74 6.29 -9.91 16.82
CA ILE A 74 6.31 -8.68 16.03
C ILE A 74 7.44 -8.81 15.00
N GLU A 75 7.08 -8.80 13.72
CA GLU A 75 8.03 -8.76 12.60
C GLU A 75 7.96 -7.38 11.95
N ILE A 76 9.11 -6.70 11.81
CA ILE A 76 9.21 -5.42 11.11
C ILE A 76 9.79 -5.70 9.73
N ILE A 77 9.01 -5.42 8.69
CA ILE A 77 9.40 -5.65 7.30
C ILE A 77 9.45 -4.30 6.62
N ARG A 78 10.64 -3.92 6.16
CA ARG A 78 10.87 -2.70 5.39
C ARG A 78 10.87 -3.10 3.92
N ALA A 79 9.92 -2.54 3.16
CA ALA A 79 9.91 -2.63 1.70
C ALA A 79 10.78 -1.53 1.10
#